data_AF-A0A4R0SV48-F1
#
_entry.id   AF-A0A4R0SV48-F1
#
_cell.length_a   1.000
_cell.length_b   1.000
_cell.length_c   1.000
_cell.angle_alpha   90.00
_cell.angle_beta   90.00
_cell.angle_gamma   90.00
#
_symmetry.space_group_name_H-M   'P 1'
#
loop_
_entity.id
_entity.type
_entity.pdbx_description
1 polymer ?
#
loop_
_entity_poly.entity_id
_entity_poly.type
_entity_poly.pdbx_seq_one_letter_code
_entity_poly.pdbx_strand_id
1 'polypeptide(L)'
;MEPGARKAARDAELRPLMEDFGGMGAGQLPLASPKLALHRALQYAVEFWPYVMNVLEDGHLELSNNVAEQAQRIFVVGRKNWLFSDAPRGARASAAIYSVTTTAKANGLNPRLYVEWLLTEMPNAGELTDEVVDSFLPWSDRVPESCKLDPAAMETSRTFPSVCRNGPGRFLLRGHFDAYALMPPPLVAGGVDDPGGCVACDKADNDADDACLEPE
;
A
#
# COMPACT_ATOMS: atom_id res chain seq x y z
N MET A 1 1.15 -23.91 -2.35
CA MET A 1 2.46 -24.61 -2.36
C MET A 1 3.24 -24.09 -1.18
N GLU A 2 3.77 -24.97 -0.33
CA GLU A 2 4.62 -24.56 0.79
C GLU A 2 5.80 -23.71 0.30
N PRO A 3 6.24 -22.67 1.04
CA PRO A 3 7.32 -21.78 0.60
C PRO A 3 8.61 -22.53 0.25
N GLY A 4 8.97 -23.56 1.02
CA GLY A 4 10.14 -24.39 0.75
C GLY A 4 10.02 -25.18 -0.56
N ALA A 5 8.85 -25.76 -0.85
CA ALA A 5 8.60 -26.47 -2.10
C ALA A 5 8.61 -25.51 -3.30
N ARG A 6 8.10 -24.28 -3.11
CA ARG A 6 8.11 -23.24 -4.13
C ARG A 6 9.54 -22.81 -4.47
N LYS A 7 10.39 -22.62 -3.47
CA LYS A 7 11.80 -22.30 -3.68
C LYS A 7 12.51 -23.41 -4.46
N ALA A 8 12.33 -24.66 -4.05
CA ALA A 8 12.95 -25.81 -4.73
C ALA A 8 12.53 -25.91 -6.21
N ALA A 9 11.26 -25.69 -6.52
CA ALA A 9 10.77 -25.65 -7.89
C ALA A 9 11.39 -24.48 -8.69
N ARG A 10 11.50 -23.30 -8.09
CA ARG A 10 12.16 -22.15 -8.71
C ARG A 10 13.64 -22.42 -8.99
N ASP A 11 14.35 -23.05 -8.07
CA ASP A 11 15.76 -23.39 -8.24
C ASP A 11 15.98 -24.42 -9.37
N ALA A 12 15.07 -25.37 -9.53
CA ALA A 12 15.16 -26.40 -10.56
C ALA A 12 14.78 -25.89 -11.96
N GLU A 13 13.71 -25.09 -12.06
CA GLU A 13 13.12 -24.70 -13.35
C GLU A 13 13.41 -23.26 -13.74
N LEU A 14 13.24 -22.31 -12.82
CA LEU A 14 13.24 -20.87 -13.12
C LEU A 14 14.64 -20.26 -13.09
N ARG A 15 15.49 -20.67 -12.14
CA ARG A 15 16.86 -20.19 -11.98
C ARG A 15 17.68 -20.25 -13.28
N PRO A 16 17.77 -21.38 -14.01
CA PRO A 16 18.55 -21.42 -15.25
C PRO A 16 18.00 -20.45 -16.30
N LEU A 17 16.68 -20.33 -16.44
CA LEU A 17 16.04 -19.42 -17.39
C LEU A 17 16.33 -17.95 -17.06
N MET A 18 16.32 -17.60 -15.78
CA MET A 18 16.65 -16.25 -15.32
C MET A 18 18.13 -15.93 -15.52
N GLU A 19 19.03 -16.86 -15.19
CA GLU A 19 20.47 -16.68 -15.42
C GLU A 19 20.78 -16.51 -16.91
N ASP A 20 20.18 -17.33 -17.77
CA ASP A 20 20.31 -17.23 -19.23
C ASP A 20 19.79 -15.88 -19.76
N PHE A 21 18.61 -15.45 -19.30
CA PHE A 21 18.02 -14.18 -19.72
C PHE A 21 18.84 -12.97 -19.24
N GLY A 22 19.32 -13.00 -17.99
CA GLY A 22 20.19 -11.95 -17.43
C GLY A 22 21.52 -11.86 -18.17
N GLY A 23 22.14 -13.02 -18.46
CA GLY A 23 23.36 -13.10 -19.27
C GLY A 23 23.17 -12.56 -20.69
N MET A 24 22.03 -12.88 -21.32
CA MET A 24 21.65 -12.33 -22.61
C MET A 24 21.52 -10.80 -22.56
N GLY A 25 20.82 -10.26 -21.56
CA GLY A 25 20.66 -8.82 -21.39
C GLY A 25 21.99 -8.09 -21.21
N ALA A 26 22.88 -8.63 -20.37
CA ALA A 26 24.22 -8.09 -20.15
C ALA A 26 25.10 -8.15 -21.41
N GLY A 27 24.99 -9.21 -22.21
CA GLY A 27 25.71 -9.35 -23.48
C GLY A 27 25.21 -8.41 -24.58
N GLN A 28 23.92 -8.07 -24.59
CA GLN A 28 23.34 -7.15 -25.58
C GLN A 28 23.57 -5.67 -25.25
N LEU A 29 23.71 -5.31 -23.98
CA LEU A 29 23.93 -3.93 -23.53
C LEU A 29 25.08 -3.20 -24.25
N PRO A 30 26.30 -3.76 -24.40
CA PRO A 30 27.40 -3.09 -25.11
C PRO A 30 27.17 -2.97 -26.62
N LEU A 31 26.29 -3.78 -27.20
CA LEU A 31 25.93 -3.72 -28.63
C LEU A 31 24.88 -2.63 -28.91
N ALA A 32 24.08 -2.27 -27.90
CA ALA A 32 23.04 -1.27 -28.03
C ALA A 32 23.61 0.16 -27.95
N SER A 33 23.27 1.00 -28.94
CA SER A 33 23.69 2.41 -28.95
C SER A 33 23.09 3.18 -27.76
N PRO A 34 23.90 3.92 -26.96
CA PRO A 34 23.44 4.65 -25.77
C PRO A 34 22.32 5.67 -26.00
N LYS A 35 22.16 6.13 -27.24
CA LYS A 35 21.13 7.11 -27.61
C LYS A 35 19.74 6.49 -27.80
N LEU A 36 19.65 5.16 -27.87
CA LEU A 36 18.39 4.46 -28.15
C LEU A 36 17.65 4.08 -26.86
N ALA A 37 16.32 4.05 -26.94
CA ALA A 37 15.47 3.58 -25.84
C ALA A 37 15.80 2.14 -25.42
N LEU A 38 16.23 1.29 -26.36
CA LEU A 38 16.65 -0.08 -26.08
C LEU A 38 17.85 -0.14 -25.12
N HIS A 39 18.85 0.72 -25.30
CA HIS A 39 20.01 0.75 -24.40
C HIS A 39 19.58 1.12 -22.98
N ARG A 40 18.71 2.12 -22.83
CA ARG A 40 18.17 2.52 -21.52
C ARG A 40 17.39 1.38 -20.85
N ALA A 41 16.56 0.66 -21.62
CA ALA A 41 15.81 -0.47 -21.10
C ALA A 41 16.71 -1.65 -20.69
N LEU A 42 17.73 -1.97 -21.49
CA LEU A 42 18.72 -3.00 -21.16
C LEU A 42 19.56 -2.61 -19.96
N GLN A 43 20.02 -1.35 -19.89
CA GLN A 43 20.77 -0.83 -18.76
C GLN A 43 19.97 -0.98 -17.46
N TYR A 44 18.72 -0.53 -17.47
CA TYR A 44 17.81 -0.70 -16.35
C TYR A 44 17.63 -2.18 -15.99
N ALA A 45 17.35 -3.04 -16.97
CA ALA A 45 17.15 -4.47 -16.72
C ALA A 45 18.39 -5.13 -16.09
N VAL A 46 19.59 -4.79 -16.55
CA VAL A 46 20.86 -5.34 -16.04
C VAL A 46 21.18 -4.79 -14.64
N GLU A 47 21.02 -3.49 -14.44
CA GLU A 47 21.26 -2.82 -13.14
C GLU A 47 20.35 -3.39 -12.05
N PHE A 48 19.08 -3.62 -12.36
CA PHE A 48 18.10 -4.13 -11.40
C PHE A 48 17.99 -5.65 -11.36
N TRP A 49 18.70 -6.38 -12.22
CA TRP A 49 18.65 -7.85 -12.29
C TRP A 49 18.90 -8.54 -10.94
N PRO A 50 19.89 -8.11 -10.11
CA PRO A 50 20.12 -8.73 -8.82
C PRO A 50 18.90 -8.68 -7.90
N TYR A 51 18.11 -7.61 -7.94
CA TYR A 51 16.89 -7.49 -7.13
C TYR A 51 15.79 -8.45 -7.58
N VAL A 52 15.68 -8.69 -8.89
CA VAL A 52 14.71 -9.65 -9.43
C VAL A 52 15.10 -11.08 -9.01
N MET A 53 16.40 -11.38 -8.94
CA MET A 53 16.90 -12.69 -8.50
C MET A 53 16.58 -13.01 -7.03
N ASN A 54 16.31 -12.01 -6.18
CA ASN A 54 15.91 -12.23 -4.77
C ASN A 54 14.65 -13.12 -4.65
N VAL A 55 13.79 -13.18 -5.67
CA VAL A 55 12.62 -14.07 -5.70
C VAL A 55 12.98 -15.56 -5.63
N LEU A 56 14.22 -15.91 -5.98
CA LEU A 56 14.74 -17.27 -5.90
C LEU A 56 15.29 -17.59 -4.50
N GLU A 57 15.65 -16.57 -3.71
CA GLU A 57 16.21 -16.75 -2.38
C GLU A 57 15.12 -17.15 -1.36
N ASP A 58 13.95 -16.50 -1.47
CA ASP A 58 12.81 -16.70 -0.59
C ASP A 58 11.55 -17.17 -1.34
N GLY A 59 11.00 -18.30 -0.88
CA GLY A 59 9.75 -18.87 -1.39
C GLY A 59 8.50 -18.09 -0.99
N HIS A 60 8.56 -17.21 0.01
CA HIS A 60 7.45 -16.35 0.40
C HIS A 60 7.20 -15.22 -0.61
N LEU A 61 8.23 -14.80 -1.35
CA LEU A 61 8.12 -13.74 -2.34
C LEU A 61 7.32 -14.23 -3.55
N GLU A 62 6.41 -13.38 -4.04
CA GLU A 62 5.68 -13.59 -5.28
C GLU A 62 6.42 -12.90 -6.43
N LEU A 63 6.51 -13.56 -7.60
CA LEU A 63 7.16 -12.97 -8.78
C LEU A 63 6.31 -11.84 -9.39
N SER A 64 5.00 -11.91 -9.24
CA SER A 64 4.07 -10.89 -9.71
C SER A 64 3.87 -9.80 -8.66
N ASN A 65 3.85 -8.54 -9.09
CA ASN A 65 3.49 -7.40 -8.22
C ASN A 65 1.97 -7.30 -7.94
N ASN A 66 1.16 -8.26 -8.41
CA ASN A 66 -0.30 -8.19 -8.40
C ASN A 66 -0.86 -7.83 -7.01
N VAL A 67 -0.28 -8.40 -5.95
CA VAL A 67 -0.70 -8.12 -4.57
C VAL A 67 -0.46 -6.66 -4.20
N ALA A 68 0.72 -6.13 -4.52
CA ALA A 68 1.07 -4.73 -4.27
C ALA A 68 0.18 -3.78 -5.08
N GLU A 69 -0.05 -4.07 -6.37
CA GLU A 69 -0.95 -3.27 -7.19
C GLU A 69 -2.39 -3.28 -6.67
N GLN A 70 -2.89 -4.45 -6.24
CA GLN A 70 -4.23 -4.57 -5.66
C GLN A 70 -4.35 -3.75 -4.37
N ALA A 71 -3.32 -3.73 -3.52
CA ALA A 71 -3.29 -2.87 -2.34
C ALA A 71 -3.33 -1.38 -2.72
N GLN A 72 -2.57 -0.97 -3.73
CA GLN A 72 -2.54 0.43 -4.20
C GLN A 72 -3.82 0.87 -4.94
N ARG A 73 -4.59 -0.07 -5.52
CA ARG A 73 -5.81 0.24 -6.27
C ARG A 73 -6.84 1.03 -5.47
N ILE A 74 -6.94 0.84 -4.14
CA ILE A 74 -7.84 1.66 -3.31
C ILE A 74 -7.54 3.14 -3.50
N PHE A 75 -6.28 3.53 -3.44
CA PHE A 75 -5.86 4.93 -3.51
C PHE A 75 -6.11 5.51 -4.90
N VAL A 76 -5.79 4.72 -5.94
CA VAL A 76 -5.97 5.12 -7.35
C VAL A 76 -7.44 5.32 -7.71
N VAL A 77 -8.35 4.53 -7.13
CA VAL A 77 -9.81 4.69 -7.29
C VAL A 77 -10.31 5.83 -6.40
N GLY A 78 -9.85 5.90 -5.15
CA GLY A 78 -10.25 6.87 -4.15
C GLY A 78 -9.98 8.33 -4.55
N ARG A 79 -8.83 8.61 -5.18
CA ARG A 79 -8.48 9.97 -5.63
C ARG A 79 -9.49 10.60 -6.60
N LYS A 80 -10.28 9.80 -7.33
CA LYS A 80 -11.36 10.32 -8.19
C LYS A 80 -12.58 10.77 -7.38
N ASN A 81 -12.74 10.26 -6.16
CA ASN A 81 -13.86 10.55 -5.26
C ASN A 81 -13.47 11.58 -4.17
N TRP A 82 -12.19 11.80 -3.92
CA TRP A 82 -11.68 12.76 -2.93
C TRP A 82 -11.53 14.17 -3.52
N LEU A 83 -12.65 14.78 -3.90
CA LEU A 83 -12.71 16.09 -4.59
C LEU A 83 -12.03 17.25 -3.83
N PHE A 84 -11.74 17.11 -2.54
CA PHE A 84 -11.16 18.16 -1.68
C PHE A 84 -9.86 17.76 -0.98
N SER A 85 -9.22 16.66 -1.41
CA SER A 85 -7.95 16.19 -0.84
C SER A 85 -6.77 16.56 -1.74
N ASP A 86 -6.54 17.87 -1.90
CA ASP A 86 -5.44 18.41 -2.74
C ASP A 86 -4.20 18.82 -1.91
N ALA A 87 -4.30 18.79 -0.58
CA ALA A 87 -3.19 19.16 0.28
C ALA A 87 -2.21 17.96 0.48
N PRO A 88 -0.88 18.16 0.35
CA PRO A 88 0.12 17.14 0.63
C PRO A 88 0.00 16.54 2.05
N ARG A 89 -0.41 17.36 3.02
CA ARG A 89 -0.68 16.91 4.40
C ARG A 89 -1.83 15.91 4.47
N GLY A 90 -2.90 16.15 3.71
CA GLY A 90 -4.04 15.23 3.61
C GLY A 90 -3.66 13.91 2.94
N ALA A 91 -2.85 13.98 1.86
CA ALA A 91 -2.32 12.80 1.21
C ALA A 91 -1.47 11.94 2.17
N ARG A 92 -0.61 12.56 2.98
CA ARG A 92 0.22 11.87 3.98
C ARG A 92 -0.62 11.21 5.08
N ALA A 93 -1.63 11.92 5.60
CA ALA A 93 -2.53 11.37 6.63
C ALA A 93 -3.34 10.18 6.10
N SER A 94 -3.90 10.30 4.89
CA SER A 94 -4.62 9.20 4.23
C SER A 94 -3.70 8.00 3.98
N ALA A 95 -2.47 8.22 3.50
CA ALA A 95 -1.50 7.15 3.31
C ALA A 95 -1.19 6.41 4.61
N ALA A 96 -1.02 7.12 5.74
CA ALA A 96 -0.78 6.51 7.03
C ALA A 96 -1.95 5.60 7.46
N ILE A 97 -3.20 6.07 7.35
CA ILE A 97 -4.40 5.29 7.70
C ILE A 97 -4.54 4.05 6.79
N TYR A 98 -4.31 4.20 5.49
CA TYR A 98 -4.37 3.08 4.55
C TYR A 98 -3.28 2.04 4.82
N SER A 99 -2.07 2.48 5.18
CA SER A 99 -1.01 1.56 5.59
C SER A 99 -1.42 0.76 6.82
N VAL A 100 -1.90 1.40 7.89
CA VAL A 100 -2.33 0.70 9.12
C VAL A 100 -3.46 -0.29 8.83
N THR A 101 -4.49 0.14 8.11
CA THR A 101 -5.65 -0.72 7.80
C THR A 101 -5.31 -1.87 6.86
N THR A 102 -4.44 -1.66 5.87
CA THR A 102 -3.98 -2.72 4.95
C THR A 102 -3.09 -3.74 5.68
N THR A 103 -2.21 -3.27 6.58
CA THR A 103 -1.38 -4.17 7.39
C THR A 103 -2.23 -4.98 8.37
N ALA A 104 -3.22 -4.37 9.03
CA ALA A 104 -4.16 -5.08 9.90
C ALA A 104 -4.91 -6.19 9.13
N LYS A 105 -5.39 -5.86 7.94
CA LYS A 105 -6.06 -6.79 7.04
C LYS A 105 -5.14 -7.94 6.58
N ALA A 106 -3.88 -7.65 6.26
CA ALA A 106 -2.89 -8.66 5.89
C ALA A 106 -2.61 -9.66 7.02
N ASN A 107 -2.70 -9.20 8.28
CA ASN A 107 -2.55 -10.02 9.49
C ASN A 107 -3.86 -10.68 9.95
N GLY A 108 -4.95 -10.57 9.18
CA GLY A 108 -6.22 -11.24 9.53
C GLY A 108 -7.03 -10.54 10.63
N LEU A 109 -6.77 -9.26 10.87
CA LEU A 109 -7.54 -8.45 11.81
C LEU A 109 -8.69 -7.71 11.10
N ASN A 110 -9.74 -7.41 11.85
CA ASN A 110 -10.80 -6.51 11.45
C ASN A 110 -10.26 -5.07 11.51
N PRO A 111 -10.09 -4.37 10.36
CA PRO A 111 -9.44 -3.07 10.35
C PRO A 111 -10.18 -2.01 11.19
N ARG A 112 -11.51 -2.10 11.28
CA ARG A 112 -12.31 -1.16 12.07
C ARG A 112 -12.02 -1.31 13.56
N LEU A 113 -12.13 -2.53 14.07
CA LEU A 113 -11.93 -2.83 15.49
C LEU A 113 -10.48 -2.58 15.92
N TYR A 114 -9.52 -2.92 15.04
CA TYR A 114 -8.12 -2.69 15.31
C TYR A 114 -7.79 -1.20 15.42
N VAL A 115 -8.28 -0.36 14.50
CA VAL A 115 -8.07 1.10 14.58
C VAL A 115 -8.78 1.70 15.79
N GLU A 116 -9.99 1.24 16.12
CA GLU A 116 -10.70 1.65 17.34
C GLU A 116 -9.90 1.33 18.60
N TRP A 117 -9.33 0.13 18.68
CA TRP A 117 -8.45 -0.27 19.78
C TRP A 117 -7.18 0.58 19.84
N LEU A 118 -6.49 0.79 18.71
CA LEU A 118 -5.29 1.63 18.67
C LEU A 118 -5.57 3.05 19.17
N LEU A 119 -6.64 3.68 18.68
CA LEU A 119 -6.99 5.05 19.06
C LEU A 119 -7.47 5.17 20.52
N THR A 120 -7.96 4.08 21.10
CA THR A 120 -8.41 4.05 22.50
C THR A 120 -7.26 3.78 23.46
N GLU A 121 -6.41 2.80 23.16
CA GLU A 121 -5.40 2.30 24.09
C GLU A 121 -4.04 2.97 23.94
N MET A 122 -3.64 3.34 22.72
CA MET A 122 -2.30 3.90 22.46
C MET A 122 -2.08 5.26 23.15
N PRO A 123 -3.04 6.20 23.17
CA PRO A 123 -2.88 7.45 23.92
C PRO A 123 -2.74 7.25 25.44
N ASN A 124 -3.25 6.12 25.95
CA ASN A 124 -3.18 5.75 27.36
C ASN A 124 -1.89 4.99 27.72
N ALA A 125 -1.04 4.65 26.73
CA ALA A 125 0.16 3.86 26.93
C ALA A 125 1.35 4.65 27.48
N GLY A 126 1.22 5.97 27.65
CA GLY A 126 2.30 6.84 28.12
C GLY A 126 3.26 7.22 26.98
N GLU A 127 4.56 7.11 27.22
CA GLU A 127 5.58 7.42 26.22
C GLU A 127 5.66 6.31 25.15
N LEU A 128 5.62 6.71 23.88
CA LEU A 128 5.68 5.78 22.74
C LEU A 128 7.14 5.42 22.41
N THR A 129 7.75 4.59 23.24
CA THR A 129 9.03 3.95 22.91
C THR A 129 8.82 2.84 21.88
N ASP A 130 9.89 2.40 21.22
CA ASP A 130 9.82 1.35 20.19
C ASP A 130 9.18 0.06 20.74
N GLU A 131 9.49 -0.33 21.98
CA GLU A 131 8.91 -1.52 22.63
C GLU A 131 7.40 -1.37 22.89
N VAL A 132 6.96 -0.17 23.24
CA VAL A 132 5.53 0.13 23.44
C VAL A 132 4.82 0.06 22.10
N VAL A 133 5.37 0.66 21.05
CA VAL A 133 4.82 0.62 19.68
C VAL A 133 4.76 -0.81 19.16
N ASP A 134 5.80 -1.62 19.38
CA ASP A 134 5.83 -3.03 18.99
C ASP A 134 4.70 -3.83 19.63
N SER A 135 4.33 -3.51 20.88
CA SER A 135 3.19 -4.12 21.56
C SER A 135 1.83 -3.76 20.95
N PHE A 136 1.76 -2.74 20.08
CA PHE A 136 0.55 -2.36 19.36
C PHE A 136 0.52 -2.88 17.92
N LEU A 137 1.57 -3.55 17.44
CA LEU A 137 1.63 -4.02 16.05
C LEU A 137 0.63 -5.16 15.80
N PRO A 138 0.18 -5.36 14.55
CA PRO A 138 -0.88 -6.33 14.22
C PRO A 138 -0.57 -7.79 14.56
N TRP A 139 0.71 -8.14 14.69
CA TRP A 139 1.20 -9.48 15.03
C TRP A 139 1.55 -9.65 16.51
N SER A 140 1.31 -8.64 17.34
CA SER A 140 1.57 -8.70 18.78
C SER A 140 0.48 -9.49 19.52
N ASP A 141 0.86 -10.13 20.62
CA ASP A 141 -0.07 -10.89 21.48
C ASP A 141 -1.05 -9.98 22.25
N ARG A 142 -0.79 -8.67 22.29
CA ARG A 142 -1.62 -7.69 22.99
C ARG A 142 -2.92 -7.39 22.25
N VAL A 143 -2.98 -7.67 20.94
CA VAL A 143 -4.16 -7.40 20.12
C VAL A 143 -5.35 -8.20 20.67
N PRO A 144 -6.49 -7.55 20.98
CA PRO A 144 -7.66 -8.24 21.51
C PRO A 144 -8.17 -9.33 20.56
N GLU A 145 -8.61 -10.46 21.11
CA GLU A 145 -9.24 -11.54 20.33
C GLU A 145 -10.45 -11.06 19.53
N SER A 146 -11.18 -10.06 20.04
CA SER A 146 -12.31 -9.45 19.34
C SER A 146 -11.92 -8.80 18.01
N CYS A 147 -10.66 -8.40 17.84
CA CYS A 147 -10.16 -7.82 16.60
C CYS A 147 -9.81 -8.88 15.56
N LYS A 148 -9.67 -10.16 15.93
CA LYS A 148 -9.29 -11.23 14.99
C LYS A 148 -10.50 -11.65 14.17
N LEU A 149 -10.30 -11.85 12.86
CA LEU A 149 -11.35 -12.32 11.96
C LEU A 149 -11.45 -13.84 12.02
N ASP A 150 -12.67 -14.36 11.87
CA ASP A 150 -12.89 -15.78 11.62
C ASP A 150 -12.19 -16.20 10.32
N PRO A 151 -11.70 -17.45 10.19
CA PRO A 151 -10.96 -17.90 9.01
C PRO A 151 -11.70 -17.69 7.67
N ALA A 152 -13.03 -17.84 7.67
CA ALA A 152 -13.87 -17.57 6.50
C ALA A 152 -13.97 -16.08 6.14
N ALA A 153 -14.06 -15.22 7.16
CA ALA A 153 -14.06 -13.77 6.99
C ALA A 153 -12.67 -13.24 6.59
N MET A 154 -11.60 -13.89 7.04
CA MET A 154 -10.23 -13.57 6.68
C MET A 154 -9.95 -13.83 5.19
N GLU A 155 -10.44 -14.94 4.64
CA GLU A 155 -10.29 -15.21 3.20
C GLU A 155 -11.04 -14.17 2.35
N THR A 156 -12.26 -13.85 2.76
CA THR A 156 -13.09 -12.82 2.12
C THR A 156 -12.44 -11.44 2.19
N SER A 157 -11.82 -11.10 3.33
CA SER A 157 -11.13 -9.83 3.48
C SER A 157 -9.92 -9.77 2.56
N ARG A 158 -9.04 -10.79 2.54
CA ARG A 158 -7.82 -10.84 1.70
C ARG A 158 -8.09 -10.61 0.22
N THR A 159 -9.20 -11.12 -0.30
CA THR A 159 -9.63 -10.81 -1.65
C THR A 159 -10.19 -9.38 -1.73
N PHE A 160 -9.54 -8.52 -2.50
CA PHE A 160 -10.23 -7.32 -2.96
C PHE A 160 -11.48 -7.74 -3.74
N PRO A 161 -12.67 -7.20 -3.43
CA PRO A 161 -13.85 -7.46 -4.23
C PRO A 161 -13.51 -7.17 -5.68
N SER A 162 -13.58 -8.20 -6.53
CA SER A 162 -13.21 -8.14 -7.95
C SER A 162 -14.19 -7.30 -8.79
N VAL A 163 -14.98 -6.44 -8.14
CA VAL A 163 -16.07 -5.61 -8.68
C VAL A 163 -15.60 -4.66 -9.80
N CYS A 164 -14.29 -4.51 -9.99
CA CYS A 164 -13.70 -3.75 -11.08
C CYS A 164 -13.19 -4.61 -12.26
N ARG A 165 -13.72 -5.81 -12.50
CA ARG A 165 -13.58 -6.51 -13.80
C ARG A 165 -14.92 -6.58 -14.51
N ASN A 166 -15.08 -5.72 -15.52
CA ASN A 166 -16.10 -5.68 -16.59
C ASN A 166 -17.21 -4.62 -16.43
N GLY A 167 -17.11 -3.55 -17.22
CA GLY A 167 -18.23 -2.69 -17.62
C GLY A 167 -17.88 -1.21 -17.80
N PRO A 168 -18.03 -0.62 -19.01
CA PRO A 168 -17.99 0.82 -19.17
C PRO A 168 -19.31 1.42 -18.67
N GLY A 169 -19.22 2.30 -17.68
CA GLY A 169 -20.31 3.20 -17.30
C GLY A 169 -21.19 2.72 -16.14
N ARG A 170 -21.48 3.68 -15.25
CA ARG A 170 -22.38 3.59 -14.09
C ARG A 170 -21.82 2.88 -12.85
N PHE A 171 -20.99 3.62 -12.13
CA PHE A 171 -20.84 3.47 -10.69
C PHE A 171 -22.15 3.95 -10.02
N LEU A 172 -23.19 3.11 -10.06
CA LEU A 172 -24.26 3.23 -9.07
C LEU A 172 -23.71 2.58 -7.81
N LEU A 173 -23.42 3.41 -6.81
CA LEU A 173 -23.36 2.99 -5.40
C LEU A 173 -24.75 2.46 -5.02
N ARG A 174 -25.09 1.25 -5.45
CA ARG A 174 -26.19 0.46 -4.92
C ARG A 174 -25.58 -0.71 -4.17
N GLY A 175 -25.47 -0.50 -2.86
CA GLY A 175 -25.70 -1.51 -1.82
C GLY A 175 -24.85 -2.77 -1.89
N HIS A 176 -23.63 -2.70 -1.33
CA HIS A 176 -23.19 -3.67 -0.31
C HIS A 176 -21.92 -3.12 0.36
N PHE A 177 -22.14 -2.16 1.24
CA PHE A 177 -21.18 -1.75 2.25
C PHE A 177 -21.73 -2.31 3.57
N ASP A 178 -21.83 -3.64 3.65
CA ASP A 178 -22.44 -4.36 4.78
C ASP A 178 -21.45 -4.48 5.94
N ALA A 179 -21.02 -3.32 6.44
CA ALA A 179 -20.26 -3.19 7.68
C ALA A 179 -20.70 -1.99 8.54
N TYR A 180 -21.71 -1.21 8.11
CA TYR A 180 -22.20 -0.03 8.82
C TYR A 180 -23.62 -0.17 9.43
N ALA A 181 -24.14 -1.39 9.58
CA ALA A 181 -25.52 -1.64 10.05
C ALA A 181 -25.69 -1.92 11.56
N LEU A 182 -24.76 -1.47 12.42
CA LEU A 182 -24.91 -1.58 13.89
C LEU A 182 -24.66 -0.26 14.64
N MET A 183 -24.90 0.89 14.01
CA MET A 183 -24.99 2.16 14.73
C MET A 183 -26.42 2.72 14.67
N PRO A 184 -27.09 2.97 15.81
CA PRO A 184 -28.25 3.85 15.85
C PRO A 184 -27.82 5.28 15.48
N PRO A 185 -28.69 6.08 14.86
CA PRO A 185 -28.34 7.43 14.41
C PRO A 185 -27.96 8.31 15.61
N PRO A 186 -26.90 9.14 15.51
CA PRO A 186 -26.61 10.12 16.54
C PRO A 186 -27.74 11.16 16.57
N LEU A 187 -28.33 11.31 17.76
CA LEU A 187 -29.24 12.40 18.08
C LEU A 187 -28.52 13.73 17.84
N VAL A 188 -29.16 14.60 17.06
CA VAL A 188 -28.77 15.98 16.82
C VAL A 188 -28.67 16.73 18.16
N ALA A 189 -27.50 17.29 18.46
CA ALA A 189 -27.35 18.29 19.52
C ALA A 189 -26.23 19.29 19.18
N GLY A 190 -26.63 20.55 19.00
CA GLY A 190 -25.89 21.73 19.44
C GLY A 190 -24.66 22.16 18.64
N GLY A 191 -24.80 23.24 17.87
CA GLY A 191 -23.68 24.00 17.34
C GLY A 191 -22.89 24.72 18.43
N VAL A 192 -21.61 24.97 18.15
CA VAL A 192 -20.81 25.98 18.81
C VAL A 192 -20.07 26.73 17.72
N ASP A 193 -20.38 28.01 17.61
CA ASP A 193 -19.70 29.00 16.79
C ASP A 193 -18.24 29.17 17.23
N ASP A 194 -17.31 29.23 16.27
CA ASP A 194 -15.94 29.70 16.52
C ASP A 194 -15.63 30.84 15.53
N PRO A 195 -15.53 32.11 15.97
CA PRO A 195 -15.19 33.23 15.11
C PRO A 195 -13.69 33.49 15.19
N GLY A 196 -12.95 33.17 14.12
CA GLY A 196 -11.48 33.28 14.13
C GLY A 196 -10.80 33.30 12.76
N GLY A 197 -11.25 34.19 11.88
CA GLY A 197 -10.52 34.83 10.76
C GLY A 197 -9.34 34.14 10.06
N CYS A 198 -9.54 33.81 8.77
CA CYS A 198 -8.49 33.71 7.76
C CYS A 198 -7.98 35.11 7.36
N VAL A 199 -6.66 35.35 7.35
CA VAL A 199 -6.01 36.35 6.48
C VAL A 199 -4.61 35.87 6.08
N ALA A 200 -4.32 35.98 4.78
CA ALA A 200 -3.01 35.95 4.09
C ALA A 200 -2.36 34.59 3.81
N CYS A 201 -2.56 34.09 2.59
CA CYS A 201 -1.52 34.04 1.55
C CYS A 201 -2.16 33.62 0.22
N ASP A 202 -2.62 34.62 -0.53
CA ASP A 202 -2.90 34.50 -1.96
C ASP A 202 -1.72 35.14 -2.71
N LYS A 203 -1.25 34.45 -3.75
CA LYS A 203 -0.21 34.81 -4.75
C LYS A 203 1.25 34.55 -4.39
N ALA A 204 1.72 33.38 -4.82
CA ALA A 204 2.95 33.25 -5.63
C ALA A 204 2.89 31.90 -6.36
N ASP A 205 2.23 31.90 -7.53
CA ASP A 205 2.45 30.87 -8.54
C ASP A 205 3.76 31.17 -9.27
N ASN A 206 4.46 30.09 -9.64
CA ASN A 206 5.59 29.98 -10.55
C ASN A 206 7.00 30.36 -10.05
N ASP A 207 7.91 29.42 -10.33
CA ASP A 207 9.38 29.50 -10.42
C ASP A 207 10.16 28.85 -9.28
N ALA A 208 10.26 27.51 -9.32
CA ALA A 208 11.41 26.75 -8.78
C ALA A 208 11.47 25.31 -9.34
N ASP A 209 11.34 25.14 -10.65
CA ASP A 209 11.95 24.02 -11.39
C ASP A 209 13.25 24.55 -11.99
N ASP A 210 14.32 24.64 -11.20
CA ASP A 210 15.72 24.55 -11.65
C ASP A 210 16.66 24.84 -10.46
N ALA A 211 17.86 24.26 -10.52
CA ALA A 211 18.98 24.42 -9.57
C ALA A 211 18.99 23.51 -8.33
N CYS A 212 19.15 22.20 -8.56
CA CYS A 212 20.00 21.36 -7.69
C CYS A 212 20.75 20.33 -8.56
N LEU A 213 21.71 20.82 -9.35
CA LEU A 213 22.79 20.03 -9.96
C LEU A 213 24.10 20.78 -9.70
N GLU A 214 24.87 20.27 -8.72
CA GLU A 214 26.36 20.16 -8.61
C GLU A 214 27.22 21.45 -8.72
N PRO A 215 28.56 21.41 -8.50
CA PRO A 215 29.39 20.74 -7.47
C PRO A 215 30.40 21.71 -6.80
N GLU A 216 31.06 21.30 -5.71
CA GLU A 216 32.54 21.39 -5.44
C GLU A 216 32.88 20.53 -4.22
#